data_AF-A0A9E2KPT9-F1
#
_entry.id   AF-A0A9E2KPT9-F1
#
_cell.length_a   1.000
_cell.length_b   1.000
_cell.length_c   1.000
_cell.angle_alpha   90.00
_cell.angle_beta   90.00
_cell.angle_gamma   90.00
#
_symmetry.space_group_name_H-M   'P 1'
#
loop_
_entity.id
_entity.type
_entity.pdbx_description
1 polymer ?
#
loop_
_entity_poly.entity_id
_entity_poly.type
_entity_poly.pdbx_seq_one_letter_code
_entity_poly.pdbx_strand_id
1 'polypeptide(L)'
;MNKTEFLLRLKLQKGVGYVKMLQIATQLDAEEIDLIQLNALDLPLALREICLKAYRDEQAEIIIERIKQQSEIISFFDDSYPEKLRQIYQPPLILFARGDLSLLKKPIMTIVGARAATNYSQEIIQKLVPSLVKQKYIIASGLAKGVDAMAHHATLNNNGKTIAVIGNGLNHFYPMQNHFLQEQIIDQGLIISEYLPDTPPRPYRFPQRNRIISGISEGVIVTEAKEKSGSLITASLALQENRDVYAVPGPITSSLSKGPNQLIEAGATPIVDFEFKKERFDN
;
A
#
# COMPACT_ATOMS: atom_id res chain seq x y z
N MET A 1 15.55 19.83 -13.74
CA MET A 1 14.44 18.84 -13.80
C MET A 1 13.83 18.70 -12.42
N ASN A 2 12.52 18.43 -12.29
CA ASN A 2 11.90 18.28 -10.97
C ASN A 2 12.34 16.98 -10.24
N LYS A 3 12.13 16.93 -8.91
CA LYS A 3 12.50 15.77 -8.08
C LYS A 3 11.83 14.47 -8.52
N THR A 4 10.56 14.52 -8.90
CA THR A 4 9.77 13.34 -9.31
C THR A 4 10.36 12.67 -10.54
N GLU A 5 10.66 13.46 -11.58
CA GLU A 5 11.30 12.96 -12.80
C GLU A 5 12.68 12.38 -12.51
N PHE A 6 13.47 13.04 -11.67
CA PHE A 6 14.80 12.52 -11.30
C PHE A 6 14.73 11.20 -10.54
N LEU A 7 13.79 11.06 -9.59
CA LEU A 7 13.56 9.80 -8.89
C LEU A 7 13.13 8.69 -9.85
N LEU A 8 12.32 8.99 -10.87
CA LEU A 8 11.97 8.02 -11.92
C LEU A 8 13.19 7.59 -12.70
N ARG A 9 14.02 8.54 -13.16
CA ARG A 9 15.27 8.25 -13.87
C ARG A 9 16.19 7.35 -13.04
N LEU A 10 16.30 7.61 -11.73
CA LEU A 10 17.04 6.74 -10.79
C LEU A 10 16.43 5.35 -10.69
N LYS A 11 15.10 5.23 -10.59
CA LYS A 11 14.40 3.94 -10.49
C LYS A 11 14.57 3.07 -11.74
N LEU A 12 14.79 3.69 -12.90
CA LEU A 12 15.08 3.00 -14.17
C LEU A 12 16.52 2.47 -14.25
N GLN A 13 17.44 2.98 -13.42
CA GLN A 13 18.83 2.53 -13.45
C GLN A 13 19.01 1.13 -12.86
N LYS A 14 19.69 0.27 -13.62
CA LYS A 14 20.04 -1.09 -13.18
C LYS A 14 20.93 -1.05 -11.93
N GLY A 15 20.57 -1.81 -10.91
CA GLY A 15 21.35 -1.93 -9.66
C GLY A 15 21.13 -0.78 -8.67
N VAL A 16 20.16 0.10 -8.93
CA VAL A 16 19.69 1.13 -8.01
C VAL A 16 18.46 0.61 -7.27
N GLY A 17 18.68 0.08 -6.08
CA GLY A 17 17.62 -0.38 -5.18
C GLY A 17 17.14 0.72 -4.24
N TYR A 18 16.12 0.40 -3.44
CA TYR A 18 15.50 1.31 -2.47
C TYR A 18 16.50 2.06 -1.59
N VAL A 19 17.46 1.35 -0.97
CA VAL A 19 18.44 1.96 -0.05
C VAL A 19 19.25 3.06 -0.71
N LYS A 20 19.74 2.82 -1.93
CA LYS A 20 20.50 3.81 -2.69
C LYS A 20 19.63 5.00 -3.08
N MET A 21 18.39 4.74 -3.52
CA MET A 21 17.46 5.82 -3.84
C MET A 21 17.15 6.67 -2.61
N LEU A 22 16.98 6.06 -1.43
CA LEU A 22 16.72 6.78 -0.19
C LEU A 22 17.90 7.68 0.19
N GLN A 23 19.13 7.14 0.16
CA GLN A 23 20.34 7.94 0.42
C GLN A 23 20.46 9.16 -0.51
N ILE A 24 20.13 8.98 -1.79
CA ILE A 24 20.12 10.09 -2.74
C ILE A 24 18.98 11.07 -2.41
N ALA A 25 17.75 10.56 -2.22
CA ALA A 25 16.57 11.37 -1.96
C ALA A 25 16.71 12.25 -0.70
N THR A 26 17.35 11.75 0.36
CA THR A 26 17.59 12.51 1.59
C THR A 26 18.52 13.71 1.43
N GLN A 27 19.25 13.80 0.32
CA GLN A 27 20.15 14.91 0.01
C GLN A 27 19.57 15.85 -1.07
N LEU A 28 18.34 15.58 -1.57
CA LEU A 28 17.69 16.41 -2.58
C LEU A 28 16.92 17.55 -1.91
N ASP A 29 17.62 18.62 -1.57
CA ASP A 29 17.01 19.80 -0.93
C ASP A 29 16.33 20.73 -1.96
N ALA A 30 16.98 20.98 -3.10
CA ALA A 30 16.50 21.91 -4.11
C ALA A 30 15.28 21.39 -4.91
N GLU A 31 14.31 22.25 -5.18
CA GLU A 31 13.08 21.92 -5.95
C GLU A 31 13.38 21.42 -7.36
N GLU A 32 14.31 22.10 -8.04
CA GLU A 32 14.85 21.67 -9.31
C GLU A 32 16.24 21.06 -9.10
N ILE A 33 16.51 20.02 -9.87
CA ILE A 33 17.75 19.26 -9.92
C ILE A 33 18.51 19.62 -11.19
N ASP A 34 19.76 20.03 -11.05
CA ASP A 34 20.71 20.28 -12.13
C ASP A 34 22.09 19.63 -11.87
N LEU A 35 23.01 19.74 -12.84
CA LEU A 35 24.35 19.16 -12.73
C LEU A 35 25.19 19.80 -11.61
N ILE A 36 24.98 21.07 -11.29
CA ILE A 36 25.76 21.77 -10.27
C ILE A 36 25.41 21.19 -8.91
N GLN A 37 24.12 21.09 -8.61
CA GLN A 37 23.61 20.51 -7.38
C GLN A 37 23.99 19.05 -7.24
N LEU A 38 23.85 18.24 -8.30
CA LEU A 38 24.24 16.82 -8.25
C LEU A 38 25.72 16.63 -7.91
N ASN A 39 26.59 17.53 -8.40
CA ASN A 39 28.01 17.50 -8.06
C ASN A 39 28.29 17.98 -6.63
N ALA A 40 27.44 18.84 -6.08
CA ALA A 40 27.54 19.36 -4.72
C ALA A 40 26.99 18.39 -3.65
N LEU A 41 26.23 17.35 -4.02
CA LEU A 41 25.70 16.37 -3.06
C LEU A 41 26.81 15.67 -2.28
N ASP A 42 26.66 15.58 -0.95
CA ASP A 42 27.54 14.82 -0.07
C ASP A 42 27.23 13.31 -0.14
N LEU A 43 27.58 12.71 -1.28
CA LEU A 43 27.37 11.31 -1.58
C LEU A 43 28.70 10.62 -1.92
N PRO A 44 28.87 9.33 -1.59
CA PRO A 44 29.95 8.52 -2.11
C PRO A 44 30.04 8.62 -3.64
N LEU A 45 31.27 8.62 -4.18
CA LEU A 45 31.53 8.78 -5.61
C LEU A 45 30.65 7.87 -6.49
N ALA A 46 30.51 6.60 -6.10
CA ALA A 46 29.67 5.63 -6.82
C ALA A 46 28.18 6.03 -6.91
N LEU A 47 27.62 6.68 -5.88
CA LEU A 47 26.23 7.16 -5.92
C LEU A 47 26.11 8.44 -6.75
N ARG A 48 27.10 9.34 -6.68
CA ARG A 48 27.14 10.55 -7.51
C ARG A 48 27.23 10.19 -8.99
N GLU A 49 28.03 9.20 -9.37
CA GLU A 49 28.10 8.68 -10.74
C GLU A 49 26.75 8.12 -11.21
N ILE A 50 26.04 7.39 -10.34
CA ILE A 50 24.67 6.92 -10.62
C ILE A 50 23.72 8.10 -10.88
N CYS A 51 23.80 9.16 -10.06
CA CYS A 51 22.98 10.36 -10.23
C CYS A 51 23.24 11.05 -11.57
N LEU A 52 24.51 11.28 -11.91
CA LEU A 52 24.90 11.90 -13.17
C LEU A 52 24.51 11.04 -14.38
N LYS A 53 24.65 9.72 -14.28
CA LYS A 53 24.21 8.79 -15.32
C LYS A 53 22.70 8.86 -15.50
N ALA A 54 21.92 8.79 -14.42
CA ALA A 54 20.46 8.88 -14.48
C ALA A 54 20.01 10.23 -15.06
N TYR A 55 20.66 11.32 -14.65
CA TYR A 55 20.36 12.67 -15.15
C TYR A 55 20.54 12.79 -16.66
N ARG A 56 21.60 12.19 -17.21
CA ARG A 56 21.96 12.27 -18.63
C ARG A 56 21.32 11.18 -19.51
N ASP A 57 20.53 10.28 -18.92
CA ASP A 57 19.92 9.16 -19.65
C ASP A 57 18.77 9.65 -20.53
N GLU A 58 19.05 9.98 -21.80
CA GLU A 58 18.05 10.44 -22.77
C GLU A 58 17.01 9.34 -23.09
N GLN A 59 17.36 8.05 -22.97
CA GLN A 59 16.40 6.97 -23.20
C GLN A 59 15.35 6.88 -22.09
N ALA A 60 15.69 7.33 -20.88
CA ALA A 60 14.75 7.35 -19.77
C ALA A 60 13.53 8.24 -20.04
N GLU A 61 13.67 9.30 -20.85
CA GLU A 61 12.58 10.22 -21.17
C GLU A 61 11.44 9.53 -21.91
N ILE A 62 11.76 8.73 -22.93
CA ILE A 62 10.77 7.94 -23.68
C ILE A 62 10.03 6.96 -22.76
N ILE A 63 10.76 6.32 -21.85
CA ILE A 63 10.19 5.36 -20.90
C ILE A 63 9.28 6.08 -19.90
N ILE A 64 9.70 7.23 -19.38
CA ILE A 64 8.92 8.04 -18.44
C ILE A 64 7.63 8.53 -19.06
N GLU A 65 7.67 9.03 -20.30
CA GLU A 65 6.46 9.45 -21.01
C GLU A 65 5.48 8.28 -21.21
N ARG A 66 5.98 7.09 -21.59
CA ARG A 66 5.15 5.88 -21.62
C ARG A 66 4.55 5.54 -20.25
N ILE A 67 5.28 5.75 -19.16
CA ILE A 67 4.78 5.53 -17.78
C ILE A 67 3.68 6.53 -17.40
N LYS A 68 3.85 7.80 -17.74
CA LYS A 68 2.82 8.83 -17.48
C LYS A 68 1.52 8.55 -18.24
N GLN A 69 1.61 8.01 -19.46
CA GLN A 69 0.42 7.66 -20.25
C GLN A 69 -0.41 6.49 -19.67
N GLN A 70 0.19 5.65 -18.83
CA GLN A 70 -0.45 4.44 -18.29
C GLN A 70 -0.78 4.52 -16.80
N SER A 71 -0.23 5.53 -16.10
CA SER A 71 -0.37 5.67 -14.65
C SER A 71 -0.03 7.07 -14.20
N GLU A 72 -0.73 7.50 -13.17
CA GLU A 72 -0.32 8.64 -12.36
C GLU A 72 0.94 8.28 -11.55
N ILE A 73 1.80 9.26 -11.37
CA ILE A 73 3.06 9.09 -10.64
C ILE A 73 3.04 10.03 -9.45
N ILE A 74 3.27 9.48 -8.26
CA ILE A 74 3.31 10.23 -7.02
C ILE A 74 4.67 9.98 -6.36
N SER A 75 5.46 11.03 -6.21
CA SER A 75 6.75 10.97 -5.52
C SER A 75 6.59 11.31 -4.03
N PHE A 76 7.57 10.89 -3.22
CA PHE A 76 7.65 11.24 -1.80
C PHE A 76 7.54 12.76 -1.53
N PHE A 77 7.99 13.58 -2.50
CA PHE A 77 8.03 15.04 -2.41
C PHE A 77 6.74 15.72 -2.85
N ASP A 78 5.78 14.99 -3.41
CA ASP A 78 4.54 15.57 -3.91
C ASP A 78 3.53 15.76 -2.77
N ASP A 79 2.74 16.83 -2.82
CA ASP A 79 1.65 17.10 -1.87
C ASP A 79 0.52 16.05 -1.94
N SER A 80 0.44 15.31 -3.05
CA SER A 80 -0.50 14.20 -3.22
C SER A 80 -0.04 12.92 -2.52
N TYR A 81 1.22 12.87 -2.05
CA TYR A 81 1.74 11.72 -1.32
C TYR A 81 1.12 11.61 0.07
N PRO A 82 0.63 10.42 0.50
CA PRO A 82 -0.04 10.30 1.79
C PRO A 82 0.92 10.56 2.97
N GLU A 83 0.63 11.55 3.81
CA GLU A 83 1.46 11.89 4.97
C GLU A 83 1.71 10.71 5.91
N LYS A 84 0.67 9.91 6.17
CA LYS A 84 0.80 8.69 6.98
C LYS A 84 1.79 7.71 6.37
N LEU A 85 1.78 7.57 5.05
CA LEU A 85 2.73 6.72 4.36
C LEU A 85 4.13 7.30 4.42
N ARG A 86 4.29 8.63 4.50
CA ARG A 86 5.60 9.28 4.63
C ARG A 86 6.28 8.96 5.96
N GLN A 87 5.49 8.70 7.00
CA GLN A 87 5.94 8.46 8.37
C GLN A 87 6.37 7.02 8.65
N ILE A 88 6.14 6.08 7.74
CA ILE A 88 6.48 4.67 8.00
C ILE A 88 7.97 4.39 7.94
N TYR A 89 8.39 3.25 8.47
CA TYR A 89 9.74 2.75 8.21
C TYR A 89 9.89 2.35 6.74
N GLN A 90 10.86 2.96 6.07
CA GLN A 90 11.14 2.79 4.65
C GLN A 90 9.96 3.14 3.72
N PRO A 91 9.51 4.41 3.67
CA PRO A 91 8.38 4.84 2.85
C PRO A 91 8.71 4.71 1.34
N PRO A 92 7.78 4.26 0.47
CA PRO A 92 8.08 4.15 -0.95
C PRO A 92 8.38 5.52 -1.57
N LEU A 93 9.49 5.68 -2.27
CA LEU A 93 9.86 7.00 -2.82
C LEU A 93 9.05 7.40 -4.05
N ILE A 94 8.47 6.42 -4.74
CA ILE A 94 7.60 6.62 -5.90
C ILE A 94 6.48 5.58 -5.83
N LEU A 95 5.26 6.05 -6.06
CA LEU A 95 4.08 5.25 -6.30
C LEU A 95 3.60 5.46 -7.75
N PHE A 96 3.14 4.37 -8.35
CA PHE A 96 2.39 4.36 -9.59
C PHE A 96 0.94 4.06 -9.25
N ALA A 97 0.02 4.84 -9.80
CA ALA A 97 -1.39 4.78 -9.47
C ALA A 97 -2.28 4.78 -10.72
N ARG A 98 -3.45 4.16 -10.61
CA ARG A 98 -4.51 4.23 -11.63
C ARG A 98 -5.87 4.26 -10.94
N GLY A 99 -6.74 5.18 -11.34
CA GLY A 99 -8.03 5.45 -10.69
C GLY A 99 -8.04 6.80 -9.98
N ASP A 100 -8.88 6.94 -8.94
CA ASP A 100 -9.12 8.20 -8.25
C ASP A 100 -8.09 8.47 -7.14
N LEU A 101 -7.12 9.36 -7.40
CA LEU A 101 -6.11 9.76 -6.41
C LEU A 101 -6.68 10.47 -5.18
N SER A 102 -7.86 11.08 -5.29
CA SER A 102 -8.46 11.83 -4.17
C SER A 102 -8.77 10.94 -2.97
N LEU A 103 -8.88 9.62 -3.18
CA LEU A 103 -9.10 8.62 -2.13
C LEU A 103 -7.95 8.55 -1.13
N LEU A 104 -6.71 8.86 -1.54
CA LEU A 104 -5.54 8.89 -0.65
C LEU A 104 -5.61 9.99 0.42
N LYS A 105 -6.48 10.98 0.25
CA LYS A 105 -6.69 12.09 1.20
C LYS A 105 -7.84 11.83 2.17
N LYS A 106 -8.50 10.68 2.10
CA LYS A 106 -9.63 10.30 2.95
C LYS A 106 -9.18 9.39 4.08
N PRO A 107 -9.97 9.24 5.16
CA PRO A 107 -9.72 8.22 6.18
C PRO A 107 -9.74 6.82 5.56
N ILE A 108 -8.67 6.05 5.74
CA ILE A 108 -8.52 4.71 5.15
C ILE A 108 -8.52 3.66 6.26
N MET A 109 -9.33 2.61 6.11
CA MET A 109 -9.28 1.42 6.94
C MET A 109 -8.84 0.23 6.10
N THR A 110 -7.80 -0.47 6.54
CA THR A 110 -7.36 -1.68 5.86
C THR A 110 -8.09 -2.90 6.40
N ILE A 111 -8.50 -3.81 5.52
CA ILE A 111 -9.00 -5.14 5.91
C ILE A 111 -8.06 -6.19 5.31
N VAL A 112 -7.50 -7.06 6.15
CA VAL A 112 -6.59 -8.16 5.75
C VAL A 112 -6.95 -9.46 6.46
N GLY A 113 -6.53 -10.57 5.87
CA GLY A 113 -6.72 -11.88 6.50
C GLY A 113 -6.33 -13.04 5.61
N ALA A 114 -6.88 -14.22 5.88
CA ALA A 114 -6.46 -15.47 5.31
C ALA A 114 -6.80 -15.53 3.81
N ARG A 115 -5.84 -16.03 3.02
CA ARG A 115 -6.07 -16.34 1.59
C ARG A 115 -7.07 -17.47 1.38
N ALA A 116 -7.18 -18.36 2.36
CA ALA A 116 -8.18 -19.43 2.44
C ALA A 116 -9.13 -19.13 3.61
N ALA A 117 -9.74 -17.95 3.57
CA ALA A 117 -10.77 -17.56 4.53
C ALA A 117 -12.03 -18.43 4.40
N THR A 118 -12.77 -18.53 5.50
CA THR A 118 -14.01 -19.30 5.57
C THR A 118 -15.23 -18.39 5.41
N ASN A 119 -16.41 -19.00 5.44
CA ASN A 119 -17.68 -18.27 5.47
C ASN A 119 -17.76 -17.30 6.66
N TYR A 120 -17.01 -17.56 7.74
CA TYR A 120 -16.95 -16.66 8.88
C TYR A 120 -16.41 -15.28 8.47
N SER A 121 -15.22 -15.20 7.84
CA SER A 121 -14.72 -13.91 7.33
C SER A 121 -15.69 -13.26 6.34
N GLN A 122 -16.32 -14.06 5.46
CA GLN A 122 -17.27 -13.53 4.50
C GLN A 122 -18.45 -12.85 5.18
N GLU A 123 -19.06 -13.49 6.19
CA GLU A 123 -20.17 -12.92 6.95
C GLU A 123 -19.76 -11.65 7.70
N ILE A 124 -18.60 -11.69 8.37
CA ILE A 124 -18.07 -10.54 9.09
C ILE A 124 -17.87 -9.35 8.16
N ILE A 125 -17.19 -9.56 7.02
CA ILE A 125 -16.92 -8.50 6.05
C ILE A 125 -18.22 -7.95 5.46
N GLN A 126 -19.18 -8.81 5.09
CA GLN A 126 -20.46 -8.39 4.52
C GLN A 126 -21.27 -7.51 5.47
N LYS A 127 -21.17 -7.73 6.79
CA LYS A 127 -21.92 -6.96 7.80
C LYS A 127 -21.16 -5.76 8.34
N LEU A 128 -19.83 -5.83 8.43
CA LEU A 128 -18.98 -4.75 8.96
C LEU A 128 -18.69 -3.65 7.94
N VAL A 129 -18.44 -4.01 6.67
CA VAL A 129 -18.10 -3.05 5.62
C VAL A 129 -19.17 -1.98 5.39
N PRO A 130 -20.49 -2.28 5.41
CA PRO A 130 -21.52 -1.25 5.31
C PRO A 130 -21.39 -0.13 6.35
N SER A 131 -21.07 -0.47 7.61
CA SER A 131 -20.88 0.53 8.67
C SER A 131 -19.66 1.42 8.39
N LEU A 132 -18.53 0.82 7.96
CA LEU A 132 -17.33 1.56 7.58
C LEU A 132 -17.59 2.51 6.39
N VAL A 133 -18.31 2.04 5.36
CA VAL A 133 -18.68 2.84 4.18
C VAL A 133 -19.60 3.99 4.57
N LYS A 134 -20.59 3.74 5.44
CA LYS A 134 -21.50 4.78 5.97
C LYS A 134 -20.73 5.87 6.73
N GLN A 135 -19.66 5.49 7.43
CA GLN A 135 -18.73 6.39 8.11
C GLN A 135 -17.71 7.07 7.17
N LYS A 136 -17.82 6.85 5.86
CA LYS A 136 -16.97 7.43 4.80
C LYS A 136 -15.51 6.96 4.84
N TYR A 137 -15.24 5.82 5.45
CA TYR A 137 -13.93 5.18 5.33
C TYR A 137 -13.73 4.62 3.93
N ILE A 138 -12.52 4.80 3.41
CA ILE A 138 -12.04 4.11 2.23
C ILE A 138 -11.47 2.77 2.67
N ILE A 139 -11.91 1.68 2.06
CA ILE A 139 -11.38 0.35 2.41
C ILE A 139 -10.14 0.06 1.58
N ALA A 140 -9.02 -0.20 2.23
CA ALA A 140 -7.79 -0.63 1.57
C ALA A 140 -7.53 -2.13 1.77
N SER A 141 -6.94 -2.78 0.77
CA SER A 141 -6.43 -4.14 0.91
C SER A 141 -5.42 -4.47 -0.18
N GLY A 142 -4.93 -5.71 -0.17
CA GLY A 142 -3.82 -6.17 -0.99
C GLY A 142 -4.19 -6.91 -2.27
N LEU A 143 -5.48 -6.94 -2.64
CA LEU A 143 -6.01 -7.68 -3.81
C LEU A 143 -5.64 -9.18 -3.86
N ALA A 144 -5.23 -9.78 -2.74
CA ALA A 144 -4.96 -11.22 -2.68
C ALA A 144 -6.26 -12.05 -2.78
N LYS A 145 -6.12 -13.38 -2.80
CA LYS A 145 -7.27 -14.28 -2.60
C LYS A 145 -7.84 -14.13 -1.19
N GLY A 146 -9.08 -14.58 -0.98
CA GLY A 146 -9.69 -14.64 0.34
C GLY A 146 -10.10 -13.26 0.82
N VAL A 147 -9.72 -12.91 2.06
CA VAL A 147 -10.18 -11.70 2.76
C VAL A 147 -9.98 -10.43 1.95
N ASP A 148 -8.82 -10.25 1.31
CA ASP A 148 -8.53 -9.06 0.51
C ASP A 148 -9.57 -8.85 -0.61
N ALA A 149 -9.85 -9.90 -1.39
CA ALA A 149 -10.86 -9.84 -2.45
C ALA A 149 -12.27 -9.65 -1.87
N MET A 150 -12.60 -10.32 -0.76
CA MET A 150 -13.90 -10.18 -0.09
C MET A 150 -14.12 -8.73 0.38
N ALA A 151 -13.10 -8.08 0.94
CA ALA A 151 -13.17 -6.69 1.40
C ALA A 151 -13.44 -5.73 0.24
N HIS A 152 -12.72 -5.86 -0.88
CA HIS A 152 -12.95 -5.05 -2.06
C HIS A 152 -14.36 -5.26 -2.63
N HIS A 153 -14.79 -6.51 -2.81
CA HIS A 153 -16.14 -6.81 -3.33
C HIS A 153 -17.24 -6.26 -2.41
N ALA A 154 -17.14 -6.49 -1.10
CA ALA A 154 -18.12 -5.96 -0.16
C ALA A 154 -18.18 -4.43 -0.19
N THR A 155 -17.03 -3.77 -0.37
CA THR A 155 -16.98 -2.31 -0.47
C THR A 155 -17.68 -1.81 -1.72
N LEU A 156 -17.34 -2.37 -2.88
CA LEU A 156 -17.94 -1.99 -4.17
C LEU A 156 -19.45 -2.27 -4.20
N ASN A 157 -19.88 -3.43 -3.67
CA ASN A 157 -21.31 -3.80 -3.60
C ASN A 157 -22.14 -2.88 -2.70
N ASN A 158 -21.51 -2.16 -1.77
CA ASN A 158 -22.14 -1.17 -0.91
C ASN A 158 -21.93 0.27 -1.40
N ASN A 159 -21.58 0.45 -2.69
CA ASN A 159 -21.27 1.75 -3.31
C ASN A 159 -20.16 2.53 -2.59
N GLY A 160 -19.30 1.82 -1.87
CA GLY A 160 -18.12 2.38 -1.22
C GLY A 160 -16.95 2.56 -2.19
N LYS A 161 -15.87 3.14 -1.68
CA LYS A 161 -14.63 3.36 -2.43
C LYS A 161 -13.52 2.52 -1.81
N THR A 162 -12.67 1.95 -2.66
CA THR A 162 -11.62 1.02 -2.22
C THR A 162 -10.27 1.28 -2.89
N ILE A 163 -9.19 0.99 -2.16
CA ILE A 163 -7.81 1.11 -2.65
C ILE A 163 -7.15 -0.28 -2.64
N ALA A 164 -6.74 -0.76 -3.81
CA ALA A 164 -5.87 -1.93 -3.93
C ALA A 164 -4.41 -1.49 -3.95
N VAL A 165 -3.64 -1.87 -2.94
CA VAL A 165 -2.18 -1.80 -3.02
C VAL A 165 -1.72 -3.11 -3.64
N ILE A 166 -0.79 -3.16 -4.62
CA ILE A 166 -0.32 -4.40 -5.27
C ILE A 166 1.20 -4.61 -5.20
N GLY A 167 1.62 -5.88 -5.26
CA GLY A 167 3.03 -6.31 -5.19
C GLY A 167 3.72 -6.48 -6.55
N ASN A 168 3.12 -5.93 -7.61
CA ASN A 168 3.56 -6.02 -9.00
C ASN A 168 3.21 -4.72 -9.72
N GLY A 169 3.65 -4.58 -10.97
CA GLY A 169 3.31 -3.44 -11.80
C GLY A 169 1.83 -3.43 -12.19
N LEU A 170 1.29 -2.24 -12.46
CA LEU A 170 -0.12 -2.00 -12.77
C LEU A 170 -0.65 -2.75 -14.00
N ASN A 171 0.24 -3.20 -14.89
CA ASN A 171 -0.12 -3.95 -16.11
C ASN A 171 -0.13 -5.47 -15.89
N HIS A 172 0.13 -5.94 -14.67
CA HIS A 172 0.08 -7.35 -14.32
C HIS A 172 -1.10 -7.62 -13.39
N PHE A 173 -1.79 -8.74 -13.63
CA PHE A 173 -2.91 -9.19 -12.81
C PHE A 173 -2.47 -10.34 -11.93
N TYR A 174 -2.41 -10.12 -10.62
CA TYR A 174 -2.05 -11.17 -9.67
C TYR A 174 -2.86 -11.09 -8.38
N PRO A 175 -3.57 -12.18 -8.01
CA PRO A 175 -3.72 -13.42 -8.76
C PRO A 175 -4.64 -13.23 -9.99
N MET A 176 -4.40 -13.99 -11.08
CA MET A 176 -5.18 -13.86 -12.33
C MET A 176 -6.71 -13.95 -12.13
N GLN A 177 -7.17 -14.77 -11.17
CA GLN A 177 -8.59 -14.89 -10.84
C GLN A 177 -9.23 -13.57 -10.36
N ASN A 178 -8.45 -12.61 -9.89
CA ASN A 178 -8.94 -11.30 -9.43
C ASN A 178 -8.80 -10.23 -10.53
N HIS A 179 -8.54 -10.61 -11.79
CA HIS A 179 -8.40 -9.69 -12.92
C HIS A 179 -9.59 -8.72 -13.03
N PHE A 180 -10.82 -9.24 -13.11
CA PHE A 180 -12.01 -8.40 -13.23
C PHE A 180 -12.21 -7.48 -12.01
N LEU A 181 -11.88 -7.97 -10.81
CA LEU A 181 -11.91 -7.13 -9.61
C LEU A 181 -10.89 -5.99 -9.70
N GLN A 182 -9.68 -6.26 -10.22
CA GLN A 182 -8.67 -5.23 -10.43
C GLN A 182 -9.17 -4.13 -11.37
N GLU A 183 -9.79 -4.50 -12.49
CA GLU A 183 -10.39 -3.57 -13.45
C GLU A 183 -11.51 -2.75 -12.81
N GLN A 184 -12.42 -3.40 -12.07
CA GLN A 184 -13.48 -2.71 -11.34
C GLN A 184 -12.94 -1.69 -10.33
N ILE A 185 -11.85 -2.03 -9.63
CA ILE A 185 -11.19 -1.11 -8.69
C ILE A 185 -10.53 0.05 -9.43
N ILE A 186 -9.93 -0.17 -10.60
CA ILE A 186 -9.38 0.91 -11.43
C ILE A 186 -10.48 1.90 -11.82
N ASP A 187 -11.65 1.40 -12.21
CA ASP A 187 -12.76 2.24 -12.70
C ASP A 187 -13.47 3.00 -11.58
N GLN A 188 -13.61 2.37 -10.40
CA GLN A 188 -14.47 2.89 -9.33
C GLN A 188 -13.71 3.32 -8.07
N GLY A 189 -12.43 2.98 -7.97
CA GLY A 189 -11.59 3.19 -6.81
C GLY A 189 -10.17 3.59 -7.22
N LEU A 190 -9.17 2.98 -6.60
CA LEU A 190 -7.77 3.28 -6.87
C LEU A 190 -6.92 2.02 -6.73
N ILE A 191 -5.96 1.84 -7.63
CA ILE A 191 -4.89 0.85 -7.48
C ILE A 191 -3.54 1.56 -7.39
N ILE A 192 -2.69 1.13 -6.46
CA ILE A 192 -1.35 1.69 -6.25
C ILE A 192 -0.28 0.61 -6.20
N SER A 193 0.92 0.92 -6.71
CA SER A 193 2.10 0.06 -6.67
C SER A 193 3.37 0.87 -6.50
N GLU A 194 4.35 0.33 -5.78
CA GLU A 194 5.71 0.87 -5.77
C GLU A 194 6.53 0.39 -6.99
N TYR A 195 6.04 -0.59 -7.75
CA TYR A 195 6.78 -1.19 -8.85
C TYR A 195 6.39 -0.57 -10.19
N LEU A 196 7.38 -0.45 -11.10
CA LEU A 196 7.15 0.05 -12.46
C LEU A 196 6.00 -0.73 -13.14
N PRO A 197 5.19 -0.10 -14.01
CA PRO A 197 3.96 -0.69 -14.53
C PRO A 197 4.08 -2.09 -15.13
N ASP A 198 5.20 -2.40 -15.80
CA ASP A 198 5.44 -3.70 -16.45
C ASP A 198 6.15 -4.72 -15.54
N THR A 199 6.27 -4.46 -14.25
CA THR A 199 6.99 -5.34 -13.32
C THR A 199 6.17 -6.61 -12.99
N PRO A 200 6.69 -7.83 -13.26
CA PRO A 200 5.94 -9.06 -12.99
C PRO A 200 5.82 -9.36 -11.48
N PRO A 201 4.84 -10.17 -11.03
CA PRO A 201 4.71 -10.55 -9.64
C PRO A 201 5.89 -11.43 -9.17
N ARG A 202 6.36 -11.20 -7.92
CA ARG A 202 7.37 -12.04 -7.28
C ARG A 202 7.04 -12.25 -5.79
N PRO A 203 7.24 -13.45 -5.22
CA PRO A 203 6.82 -13.77 -3.85
C PRO A 203 7.30 -12.79 -2.77
N TYR A 204 8.56 -12.34 -2.83
CA TYR A 204 9.13 -11.42 -1.84
C TYR A 204 8.52 -10.01 -1.87
N ARG A 205 7.83 -9.64 -2.95
CA ARG A 205 7.21 -8.31 -3.10
C ARG A 205 5.92 -8.19 -2.31
N PHE A 206 5.22 -9.30 -2.02
CA PHE A 206 3.96 -9.25 -1.28
C PHE A 206 4.16 -8.86 0.20
N PRO A 207 5.14 -9.43 0.93
CA PRO A 207 5.49 -8.92 2.25
C PRO A 207 5.99 -7.47 2.22
N GLN A 208 6.83 -7.10 1.25
CA GLN A 208 7.33 -5.72 1.10
C GLN A 208 6.20 -4.71 0.88
N ARG A 209 5.18 -5.07 0.09
CA ARG A 209 4.02 -4.23 -0.17
C ARG A 209 3.20 -3.97 1.09
N ASN A 210 3.15 -4.89 2.06
CA ASN A 210 2.25 -4.79 3.20
C ASN A 210 2.48 -3.54 4.06
N ARG A 211 3.71 -3.01 4.11
CA ARG A 211 4.02 -1.73 4.77
C ARG A 211 3.27 -0.55 4.15
N ILE A 212 2.98 -0.62 2.85
CA ILE A 212 2.21 0.43 2.16
C ILE A 212 0.74 0.30 2.54
N ILE A 213 0.21 -0.93 2.69
CA ILE A 213 -1.16 -1.15 3.14
C ILE A 213 -1.36 -0.59 4.55
N SER A 214 -0.51 -0.97 5.51
CA SER A 214 -0.59 -0.42 6.87
C SER A 214 -0.31 1.08 6.87
N GLY A 215 0.69 1.52 6.11
CA GLY A 215 1.18 2.89 6.10
C GLY A 215 0.18 3.93 5.61
N ILE A 216 -0.70 3.59 4.67
CA ILE A 216 -1.77 4.50 4.23
C ILE A 216 -2.98 4.55 5.17
N SER A 217 -3.06 3.64 6.15
CA SER A 217 -4.28 3.41 6.91
C SER A 217 -4.31 4.19 8.23
N GLU A 218 -5.52 4.50 8.71
CA GLU A 218 -5.78 4.87 10.11
C GLU A 218 -5.65 3.65 11.02
N GLY A 219 -6.17 2.51 10.56
CA GLY A 219 -6.08 1.25 11.27
C GLY A 219 -6.23 0.04 10.36
N VAL A 220 -5.87 -1.13 10.90
CA VAL A 220 -5.89 -2.42 10.22
C VAL A 220 -6.85 -3.36 10.94
N ILE A 221 -7.83 -3.88 10.20
CA ILE A 221 -8.77 -4.89 10.64
C ILE A 221 -8.29 -6.26 10.15
N VAL A 222 -8.13 -7.20 11.08
CA VAL A 222 -7.76 -8.59 10.79
C VAL A 222 -8.96 -9.50 11.07
N THR A 223 -9.46 -10.21 10.05
CA THR A 223 -10.59 -11.14 10.22
C THR A 223 -10.14 -12.53 10.66
N GLU A 224 -9.76 -13.40 9.73
CA GLU A 224 -9.18 -14.72 9.99
C GLU A 224 -7.70 -14.71 9.61
N ALA A 225 -6.84 -15.24 10.46
CA ALA A 225 -5.41 -15.36 10.20
C ALA A 225 -4.78 -16.51 11.01
N LYS A 226 -3.91 -17.30 10.36
CA LYS A 226 -3.05 -18.25 11.07
C LYS A 226 -1.94 -17.49 11.81
N GLU A 227 -1.41 -18.08 12.88
CA GLU A 227 -0.32 -17.55 13.73
C GLU A 227 0.95 -17.12 12.96
N LYS A 228 1.25 -17.75 11.81
CA LYS A 228 2.38 -17.35 10.93
C LYS A 228 1.89 -16.94 9.55
N SER A 229 0.94 -16.00 9.50
CA SER A 229 0.35 -15.53 8.24
C SER A 229 0.86 -14.14 7.85
N GLY A 230 0.84 -13.85 6.54
CA GLY A 230 1.22 -12.53 6.02
C GLY A 230 0.34 -11.39 6.53
N SER A 231 -0.90 -11.67 6.95
CA SER A 231 -1.83 -10.68 7.51
C SER A 231 -1.38 -10.21 8.90
N LEU A 232 -0.78 -11.09 9.70
CA LEU A 232 -0.18 -10.71 10.98
C LEU A 232 1.09 -9.88 10.80
N ILE A 233 1.82 -10.06 9.70
CA ILE A 233 2.93 -9.15 9.34
C ILE A 233 2.36 -7.74 9.12
N THR A 234 1.26 -7.59 8.39
CA THR A 234 0.61 -6.28 8.19
C THR A 234 0.15 -5.67 9.52
N ALA A 235 -0.46 -6.46 10.41
CA ALA A 235 -0.87 -5.98 11.73
C ALA A 235 0.33 -5.55 12.59
N SER A 236 1.44 -6.30 12.56
CA SER A 236 2.67 -5.92 13.25
C SER A 236 3.28 -4.63 12.70
N LEU A 237 3.28 -4.44 11.38
CA LEU A 237 3.73 -3.21 10.73
C LEU A 237 2.86 -2.03 11.15
N ALA A 238 1.54 -2.22 11.19
CA ALA A 238 0.58 -1.22 11.65
C ALA A 238 0.89 -0.75 13.08
N LEU A 239 1.14 -1.66 14.02
CA LEU A 239 1.54 -1.29 15.39
C LEU A 239 2.87 -0.52 15.42
N GLN A 240 3.87 -0.95 14.63
CA GLN A 240 5.16 -0.26 14.53
C GLN A 240 5.03 1.16 13.95
N GLU A 241 4.03 1.38 13.10
CA GLU A 241 3.73 2.65 12.43
C GLU A 241 2.71 3.50 13.21
N ASN A 242 2.42 3.14 14.48
CA ASN A 242 1.43 3.78 15.34
C ASN A 242 0.04 3.86 14.69
N ARG A 243 -0.41 2.74 14.13
CA ARG A 243 -1.76 2.55 13.59
C ARG A 243 -2.57 1.65 14.51
N ASP A 244 -3.87 1.90 14.56
CA ASP A 244 -4.79 1.08 15.34
C ASP A 244 -4.87 -0.32 14.72
N VAL A 245 -4.85 -1.35 15.55
CA VAL A 245 -5.09 -2.73 15.11
C VAL A 245 -6.37 -3.23 15.74
N TYR A 246 -7.26 -3.71 14.87
CA TYR A 246 -8.52 -4.33 15.22
C TYR A 246 -8.49 -5.79 14.79
N ALA A 247 -9.04 -6.66 15.62
CA ALA A 247 -9.06 -8.09 15.35
C ALA A 247 -10.44 -8.67 15.62
N VAL A 248 -10.91 -9.51 14.71
CA VAL A 248 -12.17 -10.23 14.86
C VAL A 248 -11.91 -11.48 15.70
N PRO A 249 -12.50 -11.60 16.90
CA PRO A 249 -12.32 -12.77 17.75
C PRO A 249 -12.96 -14.00 17.09
N GLY A 250 -12.42 -15.18 17.36
CA GLY A 250 -13.05 -16.41 16.91
C GLY A 250 -12.78 -17.62 17.82
N PRO A 251 -13.38 -18.78 17.51
CA PRO A 251 -13.27 -19.96 18.36
C PRO A 251 -11.82 -20.38 18.57
N ILE A 252 -11.42 -20.65 19.82
CA ILE A 252 -10.05 -21.11 20.14
C ILE A 252 -9.69 -22.45 19.50
N THR A 253 -10.69 -23.21 19.05
CA THR A 253 -10.55 -24.46 18.30
C THR A 253 -10.21 -24.24 16.83
N SER A 254 -10.38 -23.02 16.30
CA SER A 254 -10.09 -22.69 14.91
C SER A 254 -8.64 -22.24 14.74
N SER A 255 -7.90 -22.92 13.87
CA SER A 255 -6.54 -22.50 13.49
C SER A 255 -6.47 -21.12 12.83
N LEU A 256 -7.59 -20.65 12.25
CA LEU A 256 -7.72 -19.35 11.61
C LEU A 256 -8.09 -18.23 12.59
N SER A 257 -8.50 -18.56 13.81
CA SER A 257 -8.76 -17.57 14.87
C SER A 257 -7.56 -17.36 15.79
N LYS A 258 -6.52 -18.22 15.68
CA LYS A 258 -5.31 -18.12 16.51
C LYS A 258 -4.61 -16.77 16.37
N GLY A 259 -4.42 -16.29 15.14
CA GLY A 259 -3.78 -14.99 14.88
C GLY A 259 -4.56 -13.79 15.44
N PRO A 260 -5.85 -13.62 15.08
CA PRO A 260 -6.68 -12.55 15.63
C PRO A 260 -6.76 -12.59 17.17
N ASN A 261 -6.94 -13.78 17.76
CA ASN A 261 -6.99 -13.90 19.22
C ASN A 261 -5.65 -13.52 19.88
N GLN A 262 -4.51 -13.87 19.27
CA GLN A 262 -3.18 -13.43 19.75
C GLN A 262 -2.99 -11.92 19.62
N LEU A 263 -3.51 -11.29 18.56
CA LEU A 263 -3.50 -9.83 18.44
C LEU A 263 -4.31 -9.19 19.58
N ILE A 264 -5.49 -9.73 19.88
CA ILE A 264 -6.34 -9.25 20.98
C ILE A 264 -5.63 -9.41 22.33
N GLU A 265 -5.01 -10.57 22.57
CA GLU A 265 -4.18 -10.82 23.77
C GLU A 265 -3.03 -9.82 23.87
N ALA A 266 -2.41 -9.44 22.75
CA ALA A 266 -1.36 -8.44 22.68
C ALA A 266 -1.85 -6.98 22.75
N GLY A 267 -3.15 -6.74 22.91
CA GLY A 267 -3.73 -5.41 23.10
C GLY A 267 -4.44 -4.81 21.88
N ALA A 268 -4.61 -5.55 20.78
CA ALA A 268 -5.46 -5.10 19.67
C ALA A 268 -6.93 -4.97 20.10
N THR A 269 -7.65 -4.04 19.50
CA THR A 269 -9.06 -3.80 19.83
C THR A 269 -9.94 -4.91 19.24
N PRO A 270 -10.69 -5.67 20.04
CA PRO A 270 -11.56 -6.71 19.51
C PRO A 270 -12.79 -6.08 18.82
N ILE A 271 -13.11 -6.55 17.61
CA ILE A 271 -14.36 -6.21 16.92
C ILE A 271 -15.43 -7.20 17.36
N VAL A 272 -16.37 -6.74 18.18
CA VAL A 272 -17.44 -7.57 18.76
C VAL A 272 -18.84 -7.18 18.27
N ASP A 273 -18.93 -6.18 17.40
CA ASP A 273 -20.16 -5.67 16.79
C ASP A 273 -19.92 -5.36 15.30
N PHE A 274 -20.98 -5.32 14.50
CA PHE A 274 -20.94 -4.93 13.09
C PHE A 274 -20.98 -3.42 12.88
N GLU A 275 -21.42 -2.65 13.89
CA GLU A 275 -21.23 -1.20 13.91
C GLU A 275 -19.80 -0.88 14.33
N PHE A 276 -18.98 -0.44 13.38
CA PHE A 276 -17.59 -0.11 13.65
C PHE A 276 -17.49 1.12 14.55
N LYS A 277 -16.71 1.02 15.63
CA LYS A 277 -16.41 2.14 16.53
C LYS A 277 -14.90 2.27 16.66
N LYS A 278 -14.38 3.45 16.35
CA LYS A 278 -12.94 3.73 16.44
C LYS A 278 -12.48 3.71 17.90
N GLU A 279 -13.25 4.34 18.78
CA GLU A 279 -12.95 4.46 20.21
C GLU A 279 -13.93 3.67 21.06
N ARG A 280 -13.42 3.06 22.14
CA ARG A 280 -14.19 2.21 23.05
C ARG A 280 -14.90 3.01 24.14
N PHE A 281 -14.55 4.29 24.32
CA PHE A 281 -14.92 5.12 25.46
C PHE A 281 -15.31 6.55 25.07
N ASP A 282 -16.11 6.72 24.02
CA ASP A 282 -16.89 7.96 23.87
C ASP A 282 -18.29 7.71 24.45
N ASN A 283 -18.45 8.06 25.72
CA ASN A 283 -19.73 8.31 26.37
C ASN A 283 -19.93 9.82 26.50
#